data_AF-A0A975PG62-F1
#
_entry.id   AF-A0A975PG62-F1
#
_cell.length_a   1.000
_cell.length_b   1.000
_cell.length_c   1.000
_cell.angle_alpha   90.00
_cell.angle_beta   90.00
_cell.angle_gamma   90.00
#
_symmetry.space_group_name_H-M   'P 1'
#
loop_
_entity.id
_entity.type
_entity.pdbx_description
1 polymer ?
#
loop_
_entity_poly.entity_id
_entity_poly.type
_entity_poly.pdbx_seq_one_letter_code
_entity_poly.pdbx_strand_id
1 'polypeptide(L)'
;MKTWFLLPLFFCTTLAIASEDDPDADASEPPVKNTEKAPLKSTDPSKRQCRGVHLGYEAPAARAAYIEVTPEKSSPGTYFCALGFNRGYLGIQDFGDGRKIAIFSVWGASDPTDSKNPPPADEQPVTLVQKGDNVLEGRLGGYGMAGQARLVFRWEIGKPTRFFLQAKTTEDGTDFTAHVFDPLQLKWRLVGIFRSHDNAGNVEGLYSFIEDFRRNFESAKVVHKAEYSNGWVLTTDNKWQPLLEARFTADATSVTNVDAGPVQDGFFLQTGGDTENKTGRLWQTLTREAKSERPVDVDELLGK
;
A
#
# COMPACT_ATOMS: atom_id res chain seq x y z
N MET A 1 -25.05 3.93 -28.45
CA MET A 1 -24.59 2.67 -27.85
C MET A 1 -23.65 3.02 -26.72
N LYS A 2 -24.03 2.72 -25.48
CA LYS A 2 -23.21 2.99 -24.28
C LYS A 2 -22.22 1.84 -24.13
N THR A 3 -20.95 2.07 -24.44
CA THR A 3 -19.85 1.14 -24.16
C THR A 3 -19.55 1.19 -22.66
N TRP A 4 -19.79 0.07 -21.98
CA TRP A 4 -19.37 -0.16 -20.61
C TRP A 4 -17.87 -0.49 -20.64
N PHE A 5 -17.02 0.39 -20.10
CA PHE A 5 -15.65 0.04 -19.77
C PHE A 5 -15.70 -0.95 -18.60
N LEU A 6 -15.42 -2.22 -18.86
CA LEU A 6 -15.01 -3.14 -17.80
C LEU A 6 -13.61 -2.70 -17.36
N LEU A 7 -13.50 -2.09 -16.17
CA LEU A 7 -12.22 -2.03 -15.48
C LEU A 7 -11.75 -3.47 -15.23
N PRO A 8 -10.47 -3.82 -15.49
CA PRO A 8 -9.94 -5.08 -15.04
C PRO A 8 -10.01 -5.10 -13.51
N LEU A 9 -10.68 -6.10 -12.94
CA LEU A 9 -10.52 -6.44 -11.54
C LEU A 9 -9.07 -6.88 -11.35
N PHE A 10 -8.21 -5.96 -10.90
CA PHE A 10 -6.88 -6.31 -10.41
C PHE A 10 -7.06 -7.13 -9.13
N PHE A 11 -6.84 -8.43 -9.25
CA PHE A 11 -6.71 -9.34 -8.12
C PHE A 11 -5.34 -9.11 -7.47
N CYS A 12 -5.27 -8.21 -6.49
CA CYS A 12 -4.09 -8.16 -5.62
C CYS A 12 -4.16 -9.38 -4.68
N THR A 13 -3.52 -10.48 -5.08
CA THR A 13 -3.38 -11.66 -4.22
C THR A 13 -2.21 -11.41 -3.28
N THR A 14 -2.52 -10.85 -2.11
CA THR A 14 -1.76 -10.79 -0.84
C THR A 14 -0.32 -11.32 -0.89
N LEU A 15 0.67 -10.41 -0.95
CA LEU A 15 2.09 -10.72 -0.70
C LEU A 15 2.87 -9.46 -0.30
N ALA A 16 2.36 -8.68 0.66
CA ALA A 16 3.18 -7.70 1.37
C ALA A 16 3.99 -8.40 2.47
N ILE A 17 4.82 -9.39 2.12
CA ILE A 17 5.71 -10.05 3.10
C ILE A 17 7.14 -9.56 2.86
N ALA A 18 7.64 -8.82 3.84
CA ALA A 18 9.06 -8.85 4.17
C ALA A 18 9.39 -10.28 4.62
N SER A 19 10.16 -11.05 3.84
CA SER A 19 10.65 -12.35 4.33
C SER A 19 11.41 -12.14 5.65
N GLU A 20 11.00 -12.87 6.68
CA GLU A 20 11.76 -13.04 7.91
C GLU A 20 12.70 -14.23 7.67
N ASP A 21 13.98 -13.97 7.43
CA ASP A 21 15.02 -15.00 7.54
C ASP A 21 15.60 -14.92 8.95
N ASP A 22 15.18 -15.82 9.84
CA ASP A 22 15.82 -16.08 11.15
C ASP A 22 16.04 -17.61 11.30
N PRO A 23 17.29 -18.10 11.33
CA PRO A 23 17.60 -19.52 11.22
C PRO A 23 17.78 -20.26 12.56
N ASP A 24 17.29 -19.78 13.71
CA ASP A 24 17.46 -20.51 14.97
C ASP A 24 16.25 -20.39 15.93
N ALA A 25 15.39 -21.41 15.94
CA ALA A 25 14.42 -21.63 17.02
C ALA A 25 14.42 -23.11 17.42
N ASP A 26 15.28 -23.43 18.39
CA ASP A 26 15.40 -24.74 19.04
C ASP A 26 14.22 -25.01 20.00
N ALA A 27 13.90 -26.29 20.17
CA ALA A 27 12.74 -26.82 20.88
C ALA A 27 13.08 -27.33 22.29
N SER A 28 12.28 -26.94 23.30
CA SER A 28 11.96 -27.67 24.57
C SER A 28 11.38 -26.65 25.57
N GLU A 29 10.40 -26.87 26.46
CA GLU A 29 9.60 -27.98 27.00
C GLU A 29 8.30 -27.34 27.61
N PRO A 30 7.25 -28.10 28.00
CA PRO A 30 5.92 -27.54 28.30
C PRO A 30 5.67 -27.25 29.80
N PRO A 31 4.73 -26.34 30.14
CA PRO A 31 4.09 -26.41 31.45
C PRO A 31 2.56 -26.51 31.43
N VAL A 32 2.10 -27.50 32.21
CA VAL A 32 0.95 -27.59 33.13
C VAL A 32 -0.39 -26.93 32.76
N LYS A 33 -1.43 -27.77 32.71
CA LYS A 33 -2.85 -27.42 32.55
C LYS A 33 -3.40 -26.72 33.79
N ASN A 34 -3.95 -25.52 33.61
CA ASN A 34 -4.94 -24.95 34.52
C ASN A 34 -6.24 -24.68 33.77
N THR A 35 -7.33 -25.22 34.28
CA THR A 35 -8.67 -25.20 33.68
C THR A 35 -9.44 -23.96 34.12
N GLU A 36 -9.33 -22.88 33.36
CA GLU A 36 -10.39 -21.88 33.25
C GLU A 36 -10.99 -21.96 31.84
N LYS A 37 -12.31 -21.94 31.73
CA LYS A 37 -13.00 -21.97 30.44
C LYS A 37 -12.66 -20.70 29.66
N ALA A 38 -11.67 -20.82 28.79
CA ALA A 38 -11.34 -19.81 27.79
C ALA A 38 -12.59 -19.45 26.97
N PRO A 39 -12.81 -18.17 26.65
CA PRO A 39 -13.89 -17.80 25.75
C PRO A 39 -13.72 -18.55 24.42
N LEU A 40 -14.82 -19.09 23.89
CA LEU A 40 -14.85 -19.87 22.64
C LEU A 40 -14.07 -19.15 21.54
N LYS A 41 -12.86 -19.64 21.24
CA LYS A 41 -12.09 -19.21 20.07
C LYS A 41 -12.95 -19.54 18.84
N SER A 42 -13.31 -18.52 18.06
CA SER A 42 -13.92 -18.75 16.75
C SER A 42 -12.97 -19.62 15.93
N THR A 43 -13.43 -20.78 15.47
CA THR A 43 -12.65 -21.72 14.65
C THR A 43 -12.92 -21.55 13.15
N ASP A 44 -13.69 -20.52 12.77
CA ASP A 44 -14.02 -20.22 11.38
C ASP A 44 -12.80 -19.59 10.70
N PRO A 45 -12.14 -20.28 9.74
CA PRO A 45 -10.96 -19.76 9.06
C PRO A 45 -11.24 -18.44 8.34
N SER A 46 -12.50 -18.20 7.95
CA SER A 46 -12.88 -16.99 7.24
C SER A 46 -12.82 -15.73 8.12
N LYS A 47 -12.86 -15.88 9.45
CA LYS A 47 -12.74 -14.80 10.44
C LYS A 47 -11.34 -14.64 11.02
N ARG A 48 -10.37 -15.35 10.46
CA ARG A 48 -8.99 -15.35 10.94
C ARG A 48 -8.26 -14.05 10.62
N GLN A 49 -8.71 -13.24 9.66
CA GLN A 49 -7.99 -12.05 9.21
C GLN A 49 -8.93 -10.87 9.03
N CYS A 50 -8.40 -9.65 9.13
CA CYS A 50 -9.12 -8.50 8.60
C CYS A 50 -9.34 -8.69 7.09
N ARG A 51 -10.41 -8.10 6.58
CA ARG A 51 -10.63 -8.00 5.15
C ARG A 51 -9.80 -6.84 4.61
N GLY A 52 -8.96 -7.08 3.60
CA GLY A 52 -8.24 -6.01 2.90
C GLY A 52 -9.22 -5.05 2.24
N VAL A 53 -9.02 -3.75 2.43
CA VAL A 53 -9.91 -2.68 1.94
C VAL A 53 -9.13 -1.68 1.11
N HIS A 54 -9.74 -1.16 0.05
CA HIS A 54 -9.06 -0.30 -0.92
C HIS A 54 -9.90 0.92 -1.31
N LEU A 55 -9.19 1.99 -1.67
CA LEU A 55 -9.71 3.16 -2.36
C LEU A 55 -9.07 3.18 -3.76
N GLY A 56 -9.83 2.88 -4.81
CA GLY A 56 -9.37 3.04 -6.19
C GLY A 56 -9.71 4.44 -6.69
N TYR A 57 -8.70 5.26 -6.97
CA TYR A 57 -8.91 6.65 -7.36
C TYR A 57 -9.25 6.77 -8.84
N GLU A 58 -10.30 7.53 -9.15
CA GLU A 58 -10.64 7.88 -10.53
C GLU A 58 -9.72 9.02 -10.99
N ALA A 59 -8.57 8.65 -11.56
CA ALA A 59 -7.55 9.58 -12.02
C ALA A 59 -7.06 9.22 -13.43
N PRO A 60 -6.73 10.21 -14.27
CA PRO A 60 -6.07 9.94 -15.55
C PRO A 60 -4.66 9.39 -15.34
N ALA A 61 -4.06 8.87 -16.41
CA ALA A 61 -2.64 8.55 -16.43
C ALA A 61 -1.80 9.76 -15.98
N ALA A 62 -0.85 9.52 -15.09
CA ALA A 62 -0.11 10.57 -14.41
C ALA A 62 1.40 10.30 -14.44
N ARG A 63 2.19 11.36 -14.60
CA ARG A 63 3.65 11.25 -14.45
C ARG A 63 4.07 11.24 -12.98
N ALA A 64 3.24 11.77 -12.08
CA ALA A 64 3.50 11.74 -10.65
C ALA A 64 2.21 11.76 -9.82
N ALA A 65 2.29 11.29 -8.59
CA ALA A 65 1.22 11.30 -7.60
C ALA A 65 1.76 11.67 -6.22
N TYR A 66 0.93 12.35 -5.44
CA TYR A 66 1.20 12.75 -4.06
C TYR A 66 -0.01 12.39 -3.20
N ILE A 67 0.24 11.94 -1.97
CA ILE A 67 -0.81 11.74 -0.96
C ILE A 67 -0.23 11.81 0.45
N GLU A 68 -1.09 12.13 1.42
CA GLU A 68 -0.80 12.07 2.84
C GLU A 68 -1.56 10.92 3.49
N VAL A 69 -0.91 10.15 4.34
CA VAL A 69 -1.53 9.08 5.12
C VAL A 69 -1.38 9.38 6.60
N THR A 70 -2.50 9.42 7.31
CA THR A 70 -2.55 9.61 8.76
C THR A 70 -3.12 8.34 9.41
N PRO A 71 -2.28 7.42 9.88
CA PRO A 71 -2.74 6.26 10.64
C PRO A 71 -3.43 6.70 11.93
N GLU A 72 -4.67 6.26 12.16
CA GLU A 72 -5.43 6.57 13.38
C GLU A 72 -5.46 5.39 14.35
N LYS A 73 -5.50 4.17 13.82
CA LYS A 73 -5.42 2.93 14.59
C LYS A 73 -4.64 1.90 13.81
N SER A 74 -3.71 1.22 14.48
CA SER A 74 -2.89 0.17 13.88
C SER A 74 -2.69 -0.95 14.89
N SER A 75 -2.36 -2.13 14.38
CA SER A 75 -1.87 -3.24 15.18
C SER A 75 -0.63 -3.83 14.50
N PRO A 76 0.16 -4.66 15.21
CA PRO A 76 1.21 -5.42 14.57
C PRO A 76 0.66 -6.20 13.37
N GLY A 77 1.24 -6.02 12.18
CA GLY A 77 0.70 -6.60 10.95
C GLY A 77 -0.08 -5.65 10.06
N THR A 78 -0.22 -4.37 10.39
CA THR A 78 -0.91 -3.42 9.51
C THR A 78 0.01 -2.91 8.40
N TYR A 79 -0.47 -2.94 7.17
CA TYR A 79 0.09 -2.17 6.06
C TYR A 79 -0.90 -1.08 5.62
N PHE A 80 -0.49 0.18 5.74
CA PHE A 80 -1.17 1.32 5.13
C PHE A 80 -0.46 1.68 3.82
N CYS A 81 -0.99 1.17 2.70
CA CYS A 81 -0.51 1.54 1.38
C CYS A 81 -1.02 2.93 1.00
N ALA A 82 -0.09 3.84 0.70
CA ALA A 82 -0.38 5.21 0.31
C ALA A 82 -0.68 5.31 -1.19
N LEU A 83 0.26 4.87 -2.04
CA LEU A 83 0.17 4.96 -3.49
C LEU A 83 0.46 3.60 -4.10
N GLY A 84 -0.58 2.81 -4.30
CA GLY A 84 -0.63 1.67 -5.20
C GLY A 84 -0.85 2.12 -6.65
N PHE A 85 -0.27 1.41 -7.61
CA PHE A 85 -0.37 1.70 -9.03
C PHE A 85 -0.23 0.42 -9.86
N ASN A 86 -0.40 0.52 -11.17
CA ASN A 86 -0.31 -0.56 -12.17
C ASN A 86 0.96 -1.43 -12.10
N ARG A 87 2.04 -0.94 -11.48
CA ARG A 87 3.34 -1.61 -11.40
C ARG A 87 3.90 -1.73 -9.98
N GLY A 88 3.16 -1.30 -8.96
CA GLY A 88 3.79 -1.19 -7.65
C GLY A 88 2.88 -0.72 -6.53
N TYR A 89 3.53 -0.51 -5.39
CA TYR A 89 2.95 0.19 -4.27
C TYR A 89 4.02 0.91 -3.45
N LEU A 90 3.59 1.96 -2.76
CA LEU A 90 4.36 2.74 -1.80
C LEU A 90 3.50 2.96 -0.54
N GLY A 91 4.07 2.75 0.65
CA GLY A 91 3.36 3.04 1.91
C GLY A 91 4.17 2.72 3.15
N ILE A 92 3.48 2.47 4.27
CA ILE A 92 4.10 2.24 5.59
C ILE A 92 3.51 1.04 6.33
N GLN A 93 4.36 0.29 7.03
CA GLN A 93 3.99 -0.93 7.76
C GLN A 93 4.29 -0.83 9.27
N ASP A 94 3.50 -1.55 10.08
CA ASP A 94 3.73 -1.80 11.51
C ASP A 94 4.05 -3.29 11.75
N PHE A 95 5.24 -3.60 12.29
CA PHE A 95 5.58 -4.97 12.67
C PHE A 95 5.26 -5.30 14.14
N GLY A 96 5.03 -4.27 14.97
CA GLY A 96 4.60 -4.38 16.37
C GLY A 96 5.68 -4.49 17.42
N ASP A 97 6.93 -4.75 17.05
CA ASP A 97 8.10 -4.80 17.95
C ASP A 97 8.86 -3.46 17.99
N GLY A 98 8.17 -2.37 17.63
CA GLY A 98 8.77 -1.06 17.42
C GLY A 98 9.38 -0.86 16.03
N ARG A 99 9.49 -1.91 15.20
CA ARG A 99 9.87 -1.76 13.79
C ARG A 99 8.68 -1.21 12.99
N LYS A 100 8.91 -0.03 12.43
CA LYS A 100 8.03 0.65 11.48
C LYS A 100 8.86 1.00 10.26
N ILE A 101 8.32 0.73 9.08
CA ILE A 101 9.04 0.96 7.83
C ILE A 101 8.18 1.71 6.82
N ALA A 102 8.84 2.43 5.91
CA ALA A 102 8.31 2.77 4.60
C ALA A 102 8.78 1.69 3.61
N ILE A 103 7.90 1.32 2.69
CA ILE A 103 8.13 0.27 1.70
C ILE A 103 7.74 0.75 0.30
N PHE A 104 8.55 0.39 -0.69
CA PHE A 104 8.30 0.63 -2.10
C PHE A 104 8.59 -0.65 -2.88
N SER A 105 7.62 -1.13 -3.65
CA SER A 105 7.79 -2.31 -4.51
C SER A 105 7.41 -1.98 -5.95
N VAL A 106 8.16 -2.54 -6.91
CA VAL A 106 7.88 -2.41 -8.35
C VAL A 106 8.04 -3.78 -9.02
N TRP A 107 7.09 -4.14 -9.88
CA TRP A 107 7.13 -5.35 -10.72
C TRP A 107 6.99 -4.98 -12.21
N GLY A 108 7.33 -5.93 -13.09
CA GLY A 108 7.22 -5.74 -14.54
C GLY A 108 5.82 -5.96 -15.10
N ALA A 109 5.76 -6.39 -16.37
CA ALA A 109 4.49 -6.63 -17.06
C ALA A 109 3.63 -7.72 -16.40
N SER A 110 4.27 -8.77 -15.88
CA SER A 110 3.61 -9.88 -15.19
C SER A 110 3.44 -9.55 -13.71
N ASP A 111 2.22 -9.77 -13.21
CA ASP A 111 1.92 -9.64 -11.78
C ASP A 111 2.73 -10.68 -10.99
N PRO A 112 3.53 -10.27 -9.98
CA PRO A 112 4.35 -11.18 -9.22
C PRO A 112 3.55 -12.17 -8.35
N THR A 113 2.24 -11.95 -8.24
CA THR A 113 1.29 -12.76 -7.49
C THR A 113 0.51 -13.74 -8.36
N ASP A 114 0.64 -13.67 -9.70
CA ASP A 114 0.01 -14.63 -10.60
C ASP A 114 0.84 -15.93 -10.68
N SER A 115 0.53 -16.86 -9.77
CA SER A 115 1.16 -18.17 -9.75
C SER A 115 0.85 -19.05 -10.96
N LYS A 116 -0.13 -18.66 -11.81
CA LYS A 116 -0.54 -19.47 -12.98
C LYS A 116 0.34 -19.20 -14.19
N ASN A 117 0.99 -18.04 -14.24
CA ASN A 117 1.86 -17.69 -15.37
C ASN A 117 3.09 -16.91 -14.88
N PRO A 118 4.01 -17.56 -14.15
CA PRO A 118 5.22 -16.90 -13.69
C PRO A 118 6.07 -16.48 -14.90
N PRO A 119 6.71 -15.29 -14.86
CA PRO A 119 7.70 -14.91 -15.85
C PRO A 119 8.90 -15.89 -15.84
N PRO A 120 9.69 -15.94 -16.93
CA PRO A 120 10.92 -16.73 -17.00
C PRO A 120 11.86 -16.42 -15.83
N ALA A 121 12.45 -17.46 -15.22
CA ALA A 121 13.28 -17.32 -14.02
C ALA A 121 14.60 -16.54 -14.24
N ASP A 122 15.02 -16.39 -15.49
CA ASP A 122 16.22 -15.66 -15.92
C ASP A 122 15.93 -14.20 -16.29
N GLU A 123 14.66 -13.79 -16.37
CA GLU A 123 14.29 -12.42 -16.65
C GLU A 123 14.29 -11.59 -15.36
N GLN A 124 15.04 -10.49 -15.35
CA GLN A 124 14.93 -9.46 -14.32
C GLN A 124 14.06 -8.33 -14.88
N PRO A 125 12.73 -8.39 -14.70
CA PRO A 125 11.85 -7.38 -15.26
C PRO A 125 12.05 -6.01 -14.63
N VAL A 126 12.63 -5.98 -13.42
CA VAL A 126 12.87 -4.77 -12.65
C VAL A 126 14.27 -4.78 -12.04
N THR A 127 14.97 -3.64 -12.10
CA THR A 127 16.28 -3.43 -11.47
C THR A 127 16.28 -2.20 -10.57
N LEU A 128 17.03 -2.25 -9.46
CA LEU A 128 17.24 -1.07 -8.61
C LEU A 128 18.28 -0.16 -9.27
N VAL A 129 17.88 1.06 -9.63
CA VAL A 129 18.77 2.08 -10.21
C VAL A 129 19.49 2.84 -9.10
N GLN A 130 18.73 3.26 -8.07
CA GLN A 130 19.25 4.06 -6.97
C GLN A 130 18.39 3.85 -5.73
N LYS A 131 18.99 3.97 -4.55
CA LYS A 131 18.26 4.03 -3.28
C LYS A 131 18.81 5.13 -2.39
N GLY A 132 17.97 5.63 -1.48
CA GLY A 132 18.41 6.62 -0.50
C GLY A 132 19.22 6.02 0.65
N ASP A 133 19.73 6.91 1.49
CA ASP A 133 20.52 6.52 2.66
C ASP A 133 19.74 5.61 3.60
N ASN A 134 20.39 4.53 4.04
CA ASN A 134 19.86 3.51 4.96
C ASN A 134 18.61 2.77 4.44
N VAL A 135 18.39 2.77 3.13
CA VAL A 135 17.40 1.91 2.49
C VAL A 135 17.98 0.51 2.31
N LEU A 136 17.21 -0.49 2.73
CA LEU A 136 17.47 -1.89 2.49
C LEU A 136 16.80 -2.30 1.18
N GLU A 137 17.56 -2.95 0.31
CA GLU A 137 17.03 -3.55 -0.93
C GLU A 137 16.61 -4.99 -0.65
N GLY A 138 15.56 -5.44 -1.31
CA GLY A 138 15.10 -6.82 -1.31
C GLY A 138 14.37 -7.15 -2.61
N ARG A 139 13.87 -8.38 -2.70
CA ARG A 139 13.06 -8.84 -3.84
C ARG A 139 11.81 -9.57 -3.35
N LEU A 140 10.77 -9.57 -4.16
CA LEU A 140 9.51 -10.29 -3.93
C LEU A 140 9.22 -11.28 -5.07
N GLY A 141 8.55 -12.37 -4.70
CA GLY A 141 8.34 -13.54 -5.56
C GLY A 141 9.64 -14.34 -5.69
N GLY A 142 9.61 -15.66 -5.47
CA GLY A 142 10.79 -16.54 -5.37
C GLY A 142 11.76 -16.57 -6.56
N TYR A 143 11.51 -15.74 -7.59
CA TYR A 143 12.35 -15.55 -8.78
C TYR A 143 12.76 -14.08 -9.01
N GLY A 144 12.60 -13.19 -8.04
CA GLY A 144 13.06 -11.81 -8.16
C GLY A 144 12.24 -10.92 -9.10
N MET A 145 10.93 -11.24 -9.20
CA MET A 145 9.96 -10.67 -10.15
C MET A 145 9.52 -9.24 -9.79
N ALA A 146 9.68 -8.86 -8.53
CA ALA A 146 9.53 -7.48 -8.08
C ALA A 146 10.76 -7.02 -7.29
N GLY A 147 11.21 -5.80 -7.58
CA GLY A 147 12.16 -5.08 -6.74
C GLY A 147 11.46 -4.49 -5.53
N GLN A 148 12.14 -4.47 -4.38
CA GLN A 148 11.61 -3.90 -3.15
C GLN A 148 12.65 -3.08 -2.41
N ALA A 149 12.26 -1.91 -1.94
CA ALA A 149 13.05 -1.02 -1.11
C ALA A 149 12.32 -0.82 0.23
N ARG A 150 13.05 -0.97 1.34
CA ARG A 150 12.53 -0.83 2.70
C ARG A 150 13.37 0.18 3.47
N LEU A 151 12.74 1.15 4.09
CA LEU A 151 13.37 2.15 4.93
C LEU A 151 12.80 2.06 6.34
N VAL A 152 13.65 1.94 7.36
CA VAL A 152 13.19 2.13 8.74
C VAL A 152 12.69 3.56 8.89
N PHE A 153 11.39 3.69 9.13
CA PHE A 153 10.67 4.96 9.12
C PHE A 153 9.64 4.94 10.26
N ARG A 154 9.97 5.63 11.35
CA ARG A 154 9.19 5.64 12.60
C ARG A 154 7.99 6.59 12.49
N TRP A 155 7.06 6.28 11.60
CA TRP A 155 5.79 6.98 11.52
C TRP A 155 4.99 6.84 12.83
N GLU A 156 4.10 7.78 13.10
CA GLU A 156 3.35 7.88 14.35
C GLU A 156 1.85 7.91 14.10
N ILE A 157 1.07 7.38 15.06
CA ILE A 157 -0.39 7.48 15.03
C ILE A 157 -0.80 8.95 15.16
N GLY A 158 -1.77 9.38 14.35
CA GLY A 158 -2.28 10.75 14.31
C GLY A 158 -1.33 11.77 13.68
N LYS A 159 -0.22 11.33 13.05
CA LYS A 159 0.69 12.19 12.30
C LYS A 159 0.66 11.87 10.81
N PRO A 160 0.47 12.88 9.93
CA PRO A 160 0.48 12.65 8.49
C PRO A 160 1.88 12.28 8.02
N THR A 161 1.98 11.22 7.24
CA THR A 161 3.17 10.87 6.45
C THR A 161 2.90 11.20 4.99
N ARG A 162 3.81 11.95 4.36
CA ARG A 162 3.64 12.43 2.98
C ARG A 162 4.43 11.54 2.03
N PHE A 163 3.80 11.16 0.93
CA PHE A 163 4.38 10.26 -0.08
C PHE A 163 4.33 10.91 -1.46
N PHE A 164 5.37 10.64 -2.25
CA PHE A 164 5.45 11.08 -3.62
C PHE A 164 5.97 9.95 -4.50
N LEU A 165 5.29 9.72 -5.62
CA LEU A 165 5.63 8.71 -6.63
C LEU A 165 5.73 9.38 -7.99
N GLN A 166 6.74 9.04 -8.78
CA GLN A 166 6.91 9.52 -10.15
C GLN A 166 7.24 8.36 -11.08
N ALA A 167 6.70 8.39 -12.30
CA ALA A 167 7.14 7.57 -13.42
C ALA A 167 7.85 8.44 -14.45
N LYS A 168 8.98 7.96 -14.97
CA LYS A 168 9.76 8.63 -16.01
C LYS A 168 10.21 7.62 -17.05
N THR A 169 9.76 7.78 -18.29
CA THR A 169 10.26 6.98 -19.42
C THR A 169 11.74 7.29 -19.67
N THR A 170 12.50 6.24 -19.92
CA THR A 170 13.92 6.24 -20.26
C THR A 170 14.15 5.44 -21.55
N GLU A 171 15.37 5.40 -22.05
CA GLU A 171 15.72 4.56 -23.21
C GLU A 171 15.55 3.06 -22.94
N ASP A 172 15.76 2.63 -21.69
CA ASP A 172 15.78 1.22 -21.28
C ASP A 172 14.50 0.74 -20.57
N GLY A 173 13.43 1.55 -20.59
CA GLY A 173 12.16 1.26 -19.90
C GLY A 173 11.61 2.45 -19.11
N THR A 174 10.94 2.19 -17.97
CA THR A 174 10.36 3.23 -17.11
C THR A 174 10.99 3.20 -15.72
N ASP A 175 11.49 4.36 -15.27
CA ASP A 175 11.95 4.56 -13.89
C ASP A 175 10.77 4.99 -13.01
N PHE A 176 10.49 4.21 -11.96
CA PHE A 176 9.57 4.55 -10.90
C PHE A 176 10.35 5.00 -9.66
N THR A 177 10.09 6.23 -9.24
CA THR A 177 10.81 6.89 -8.13
C THR A 177 9.86 7.17 -6.98
N ALA A 178 10.22 6.70 -5.78
CA ALA A 178 9.43 6.89 -4.57
C ALA A 178 10.18 7.73 -3.53
N HIS A 179 9.48 8.71 -2.97
CA HIS A 179 9.95 9.52 -1.85
C HIS A 179 8.97 9.49 -0.68
N VAL A 180 9.52 9.63 0.53
CA VAL A 180 8.76 9.84 1.77
C VAL A 180 9.30 11.08 2.47
N PHE A 181 8.43 11.96 2.96
CA PHE A 181 8.85 13.16 3.68
C PHE A 181 9.22 12.80 5.13
N ASP A 182 10.44 13.15 5.55
CA ASP A 182 10.89 13.01 6.94
C ASP A 182 10.56 14.30 7.71
N PRO A 183 9.58 14.29 8.61
CA PRO A 183 9.18 15.49 9.34
C PRO A 183 10.20 15.94 10.39
N LEU A 184 11.12 15.07 10.81
CA LEU A 184 12.18 15.42 11.75
C LEU A 184 13.33 16.15 11.05
N GLN A 185 13.62 15.75 9.81
CA GLN A 185 14.68 16.36 8.99
C GLN A 185 14.16 17.46 8.06
N LEU A 186 12.84 17.62 7.96
CA LEU A 186 12.15 18.56 7.06
C LEU A 186 12.61 18.41 5.60
N LYS A 187 12.79 17.17 5.16
CA LYS A 187 13.26 16.87 3.80
C LYS A 187 12.62 15.62 3.23
N TRP A 188 12.48 15.60 1.91
CA TRP A 188 12.14 14.39 1.18
C TRP A 188 13.31 13.40 1.21
N ARG A 189 13.01 12.14 1.55
CA ARG A 189 13.96 11.04 1.51
C ARG A 189 13.61 10.13 0.35
N LEU A 190 14.60 9.85 -0.48
CA LEU A 190 14.49 8.83 -1.53
C LEU A 190 14.31 7.46 -0.87
N VAL A 191 13.23 6.76 -1.21
CA VAL A 191 13.05 5.34 -0.85
C VAL A 191 13.73 4.49 -1.91
N GLY A 192 13.47 4.73 -3.19
CA GLY A 192 14.15 4.03 -4.26
C GLY A 192 13.73 4.49 -5.65
N ILE A 193 14.58 4.17 -6.62
CA ILE A 193 14.33 4.27 -8.05
C ILE A 193 14.47 2.86 -8.61
N PHE A 194 13.36 2.30 -9.08
CA PHE A 194 13.34 1.02 -9.79
C PHE A 194 13.08 1.25 -11.26
N ARG A 195 13.86 0.63 -12.12
CA ARG A 195 13.61 0.57 -13.56
C ARG A 195 12.81 -0.67 -13.88
N SER A 196 11.62 -0.49 -14.45
CA SER A 196 10.93 -1.56 -15.17
C SER A 196 11.43 -1.60 -16.60
N HIS A 197 11.87 -2.76 -17.07
CA HIS A 197 12.46 -2.93 -18.41
C HIS A 197 11.39 -3.15 -19.50
N ASP A 198 10.13 -3.27 -19.12
CA ASP A 198 9.01 -3.09 -20.03
C ASP A 198 8.68 -1.60 -20.19
N ASN A 199 8.04 -1.23 -21.30
CA ASN A 199 7.55 0.14 -21.49
C ASN A 199 6.29 0.38 -20.65
N ALA A 200 6.43 0.39 -19.32
CA ALA A 200 5.34 0.49 -18.36
C ALA A 200 4.59 1.84 -18.41
N GLY A 201 5.19 2.85 -19.03
CA GLY A 201 4.55 4.15 -19.25
C GLY A 201 4.41 4.97 -17.97
N ASN A 202 3.16 5.35 -17.67
CA ASN A 202 2.82 6.29 -16.59
C ASN A 202 2.38 5.58 -15.30
N VAL A 203 2.16 6.35 -14.24
CA VAL A 203 1.42 5.92 -13.06
C VAL A 203 -0.06 5.85 -13.42
N GLU A 204 -0.63 4.65 -13.38
CA GLU A 204 -2.04 4.40 -13.72
C GLU A 204 -2.72 3.52 -12.68
N GLY A 205 -4.05 3.61 -12.63
CA GLY A 205 -4.86 2.81 -11.71
C GLY A 205 -4.47 3.05 -10.25
N LEU A 206 -4.37 4.31 -9.83
CA LEU A 206 -3.94 4.68 -8.48
C LEU A 206 -4.90 4.13 -7.42
N TYR A 207 -4.35 3.59 -6.33
CA TYR A 207 -5.15 3.14 -5.19
C TYR A 207 -4.42 3.31 -3.85
N SER A 208 -5.19 3.30 -2.76
CA SER A 208 -4.68 3.12 -1.39
C SER A 208 -5.35 1.91 -0.75
N PHE A 209 -4.73 1.32 0.28
CA PHE A 209 -5.35 0.20 1.00
C PHE A 209 -4.88 0.05 2.45
N ILE A 210 -5.67 -0.72 3.22
CA ILE A 210 -5.28 -1.28 4.51
C ILE A 210 -5.29 -2.80 4.41
N GLU A 211 -4.17 -3.42 4.77
CA GLU A 211 -4.02 -4.88 4.84
C GLU A 211 -3.56 -5.31 6.24
N ASP A 212 -4.11 -6.43 6.71
CA ASP A 212 -3.60 -7.18 7.86
C ASP A 212 -2.75 -8.35 7.33
N PHE A 213 -1.44 -8.17 7.27
CA PHE A 213 -0.52 -9.21 6.79
C PHE A 213 -0.18 -10.26 7.86
N ARG A 214 -0.58 -10.05 9.13
CA ARG A 214 -0.45 -11.09 10.16
C ARG A 214 -1.48 -12.20 10.01
N ARG A 215 -2.64 -11.89 9.42
CA ARG A 215 -3.69 -12.84 9.05
C ARG A 215 -4.01 -13.83 10.19
N ASN A 216 -4.22 -13.29 11.40
CA ASN A 216 -4.52 -14.08 12.59
C ASN A 216 -5.65 -13.49 13.44
N PHE A 217 -6.22 -14.33 14.30
CA PHE A 217 -7.39 -13.97 15.08
C PHE A 217 -7.16 -12.79 16.02
N GLU A 218 -5.93 -12.51 16.43
CA GLU A 218 -5.64 -11.40 17.33
C GLU A 218 -5.59 -10.07 16.57
N SER A 219 -4.95 -10.03 15.40
CA SER A 219 -4.95 -8.83 14.53
C SER A 219 -6.34 -8.52 14.00
N ALA A 220 -7.16 -9.55 13.73
CA ALA A 220 -8.54 -9.41 13.26
C ALA A 220 -9.50 -8.74 14.28
N LYS A 221 -9.19 -8.82 15.59
CA LYS A 221 -10.00 -8.20 16.66
C LYS A 221 -9.70 -6.72 16.87
N VAL A 222 -8.64 -6.20 16.26
CA VAL A 222 -8.24 -4.81 16.41
C VAL A 222 -8.72 -4.03 15.20
N VAL A 223 -9.09 -2.76 15.39
CA VAL A 223 -9.42 -1.85 14.30
C VAL A 223 -8.14 -1.32 13.67
N HIS A 224 -8.06 -1.36 12.34
CA HIS A 224 -7.01 -0.76 11.52
C HIS A 224 -7.66 0.38 10.76
N LYS A 225 -7.17 1.62 10.94
CA LYS A 225 -7.81 2.82 10.38
C LYS A 225 -6.77 3.86 10.00
N ALA A 226 -6.95 4.48 8.85
CA ALA A 226 -6.16 5.63 8.41
C ALA A 226 -7.00 6.59 7.56
N GLU A 227 -6.62 7.87 7.60
CA GLU A 227 -7.05 8.88 6.64
C GLU A 227 -6.03 8.99 5.50
N TYR A 228 -6.53 9.18 4.28
CA TYR A 228 -5.79 9.37 3.04
C TYR A 228 -6.20 10.71 2.45
N SER A 229 -5.38 11.73 2.68
CA SER A 229 -5.73 13.13 2.46
C SER A 229 -4.79 13.84 1.49
N ASN A 230 -5.21 15.03 1.06
CA ASN A 230 -4.46 15.92 0.18
C ASN A 230 -3.88 15.19 -1.05
N GLY A 231 -4.67 14.31 -1.66
CA GLY A 231 -4.23 13.53 -2.81
C GLY A 231 -4.19 14.35 -4.10
N TRP A 232 -3.10 14.26 -4.85
CA TRP A 232 -2.89 14.96 -6.12
C TRP A 232 -2.21 14.08 -7.16
N VAL A 233 -2.53 14.31 -8.43
CA VAL A 233 -1.83 13.73 -9.58
C VAL A 233 -1.34 14.80 -10.51
N LEU A 234 -0.17 14.58 -11.10
CA LEU A 234 0.38 15.39 -12.16
C LEU A 234 0.18 14.66 -13.47
N THR A 235 -0.76 15.15 -14.27
CA THR A 235 -1.12 14.52 -15.55
C THR A 235 0.05 14.51 -16.52
N THR A 236 -0.05 13.69 -17.57
CA THR A 236 0.88 13.68 -18.70
C THR A 236 1.00 15.05 -19.40
N ASP A 237 -0.03 15.89 -19.30
CA ASP A 237 -0.07 17.25 -19.84
C ASP A 237 0.51 18.30 -18.86
N ASN A 238 1.20 17.88 -17.81
CA ASN A 238 1.80 18.74 -16.78
C ASN A 238 0.79 19.59 -15.99
N LYS A 239 -0.42 19.06 -15.76
CA LYS A 239 -1.43 19.73 -14.93
C LYS A 239 -1.62 18.97 -13.63
N TRP A 240 -1.53 19.68 -12.52
CA TRP A 240 -1.89 19.13 -11.21
C TRP A 240 -3.41 19.07 -11.07
N GLN A 241 -3.92 17.91 -10.65
CA GLN A 241 -5.33 17.67 -10.39
C GLN A 241 -5.52 16.97 -9.05
N PRO A 242 -6.51 17.38 -8.23
CA PRO A 242 -6.78 16.74 -6.96
C PRO A 242 -7.48 15.39 -7.17
N LEU A 243 -7.22 14.43 -6.27
CA LEU A 243 -7.94 13.16 -6.19
C LEU A 243 -9.26 13.37 -5.43
N LEU A 244 -10.37 13.46 -6.17
CA LEU A 244 -11.70 13.81 -5.63
C LEU A 244 -12.69 12.65 -5.57
N GLU A 245 -12.41 11.56 -6.27
CA GLU A 245 -13.28 10.40 -6.36
C GLU A 245 -12.49 9.13 -6.07
N ALA A 246 -13.07 8.25 -5.25
CA ALA A 246 -12.46 6.98 -4.90
C ALA A 246 -13.51 5.87 -4.80
N ARG A 247 -13.32 4.78 -5.52
CA ARG A 247 -14.13 3.58 -5.41
C ARG A 247 -13.70 2.76 -4.22
N PHE A 248 -14.61 2.58 -3.26
CA PHE A 248 -14.37 1.73 -2.10
C PHE A 248 -14.57 0.25 -2.46
N THR A 249 -13.53 -0.56 -2.27
CA THR A 249 -13.56 -2.00 -2.57
C THR A 249 -12.93 -2.81 -1.43
N ALA A 250 -13.06 -4.12 -1.50
CA ALA A 250 -12.43 -5.03 -0.55
C ALA A 250 -12.04 -6.34 -1.21
N ASP A 251 -11.11 -7.08 -0.62
CA ASP A 251 -10.68 -8.39 -1.13
C ASP A 251 -11.80 -9.46 -0.98
N ALA A 252 -11.48 -10.70 -1.35
CA ALA A 252 -12.40 -11.84 -1.33
C ALA A 252 -12.72 -12.39 0.07
N THR A 253 -12.09 -11.89 1.13
CA THR A 253 -12.37 -12.29 2.52
C THR A 253 -13.84 -12.00 2.84
N SER A 254 -14.54 -12.96 3.45
CA SER A 254 -16.00 -12.86 3.70
C SER A 254 -16.38 -11.95 4.88
N VAL A 255 -15.41 -11.52 5.69
CA VAL A 255 -15.62 -10.62 6.83
C VAL A 255 -16.22 -9.29 6.37
N THR A 256 -17.18 -8.77 7.12
CA THR A 256 -17.93 -7.55 6.77
C THR A 256 -17.51 -6.33 7.59
N ASN A 257 -16.54 -6.47 8.48
CA ASN A 257 -16.01 -5.43 9.36
C ASN A 257 -15.13 -4.44 8.58
N VAL A 258 -15.76 -3.67 7.69
CA VAL A 258 -15.10 -2.70 6.81
C VAL A 258 -15.92 -1.41 6.76
N ASP A 259 -15.27 -0.26 6.71
CA ASP A 259 -15.93 1.02 6.44
C ASP A 259 -14.99 1.95 5.69
N ALA A 260 -15.57 2.90 4.97
CA ALA A 260 -14.85 3.94 4.26
C ALA A 260 -15.75 5.15 4.08
N GLY A 261 -15.19 6.34 3.92
CA GLY A 261 -15.99 7.54 3.73
C GLY A 261 -15.15 8.77 3.46
N PRO A 262 -15.77 9.86 3.00
CA PRO A 262 -15.08 11.14 2.86
C PRO A 262 -14.71 11.70 4.24
N VAL A 263 -13.54 12.34 4.31
CA VAL A 263 -13.13 13.23 5.42
C VAL A 263 -12.91 14.63 4.86
N GLN A 264 -12.51 15.58 5.70
CA GLN A 264 -12.42 17.00 5.31
C GLN A 264 -11.60 17.22 4.02
N ASP A 265 -10.47 16.56 3.87
CA ASP A 265 -9.59 16.71 2.71
C ASP A 265 -9.13 15.35 2.13
N GLY A 266 -10.02 14.37 2.11
CA GLY A 266 -9.64 13.04 1.69
C GLY A 266 -10.71 11.99 1.92
N PHE A 267 -10.26 10.77 2.14
CA PHE A 267 -11.10 9.63 2.52
C PHE A 267 -10.46 8.89 3.69
N PHE A 268 -11.24 8.10 4.43
CA PHE A 268 -10.70 7.12 5.36
C PHE A 268 -10.96 5.69 4.87
N LEU A 269 -10.11 4.77 5.30
CA LEU A 269 -10.38 3.33 5.28
C LEU A 269 -10.35 2.80 6.71
N GLN A 270 -11.20 1.82 6.98
CA GLN A 270 -11.26 1.10 8.24
C GLN A 270 -11.55 -0.38 8.01
N THR A 271 -10.85 -1.25 8.72
CA THR A 271 -11.10 -2.71 8.73
C THR A 271 -10.79 -3.33 10.09
N GLY A 272 -11.35 -4.51 10.35
CA GLY A 272 -11.11 -5.29 11.57
C GLY A 272 -11.87 -4.80 12.80
N GLY A 273 -11.70 -5.53 13.91
CA GLY A 273 -12.33 -5.23 15.19
C GLY A 273 -13.86 -5.17 15.12
N ASP A 274 -14.43 -4.19 15.81
CA ASP A 274 -15.87 -3.94 15.90
C ASP A 274 -16.39 -3.03 14.78
N THR A 275 -15.62 -2.85 13.69
CA THR A 275 -16.01 -2.01 12.56
C THR A 275 -17.35 -2.45 11.97
N GLU A 276 -18.23 -1.48 11.73
CA GLU A 276 -19.49 -1.66 11.02
C GLU A 276 -19.52 -0.77 9.78
N ASN A 277 -19.99 -1.28 8.64
CA ASN A 277 -20.12 -0.52 7.40
C ASN A 277 -21.29 0.46 7.50
N LYS A 278 -21.03 1.70 7.94
CA LYS A 278 -22.08 2.70 8.21
C LYS A 278 -21.93 3.97 7.39
N THR A 279 -20.74 4.25 6.85
CA THR A 279 -20.47 5.53 6.19
C THR A 279 -20.60 5.43 4.68
N GLY A 280 -19.77 4.60 4.05
CA GLY A 280 -19.73 4.37 2.62
C GLY A 280 -20.08 2.93 2.31
N ARG A 281 -21.01 2.72 1.37
CA ARG A 281 -21.38 1.36 0.97
C ARG A 281 -20.19 0.72 0.26
N LEU A 282 -19.88 -0.52 0.62
CA LEU A 282 -18.89 -1.29 -0.13
C LEU A 282 -19.26 -1.31 -1.63
N TRP A 283 -18.26 -1.11 -2.50
CA TRP A 283 -18.39 -0.95 -3.96
C TRP A 283 -18.89 0.40 -4.46
N GLN A 284 -19.19 1.35 -3.58
CA GLN A 284 -19.59 2.71 -3.93
C GLN A 284 -18.39 3.56 -4.36
N THR A 285 -18.61 4.47 -5.32
CA THR A 285 -17.72 5.62 -5.54
C THR A 285 -18.03 6.72 -4.54
N LEU A 286 -17.05 7.03 -3.69
CA LEU A 286 -17.08 8.13 -2.74
C LEU A 286 -16.56 9.39 -3.42
N THR A 287 -17.12 10.54 -3.05
CA THR A 287 -16.72 11.84 -3.59
C THR A 287 -16.41 12.82 -2.47
N ARG A 288 -15.55 13.79 -2.77
CA ARG A 288 -15.22 14.93 -1.88
C ARG A 288 -15.00 16.20 -2.69
N GLU A 289 -14.92 17.33 -1.98
CA GLU A 289 -14.47 18.59 -2.56
C GLU A 289 -12.95 18.77 -2.34
N ALA A 290 -12.31 19.54 -3.23
CA ALA A 290 -10.94 20.00 -3.02
C ALA A 290 -10.94 21.07 -1.93
N LYS A 291 -10.16 20.86 -0.85
CA LYS A 291 -10.01 21.86 0.22
C LYS A 291 -8.58 22.31 0.42
N SER A 292 -7.62 21.40 0.44
CA SER A 292 -6.21 21.77 0.57
C SER A 292 -5.61 22.23 -0.75
N GLU A 293 -4.61 23.09 -0.65
CA GLU A 293 -3.73 23.39 -1.76
C GLU A 293 -2.72 22.26 -1.96
N ARG A 294 -2.31 22.07 -3.21
CA ARG A 294 -1.22 21.16 -3.54
C ARG A 294 0.06 21.62 -2.82
N PRO A 295 0.82 20.71 -2.19
CA PRO A 295 2.11 21.06 -1.63
C PRO A 295 3.08 21.47 -2.74
N VAL A 296 3.68 22.65 -2.62
CA VAL A 296 4.60 23.24 -3.62
C VAL A 296 6.01 22.64 -3.57
N ASP A 297 6.41 22.11 -2.41
CA ASP A 297 7.73 21.51 -2.20
C ASP A 297 7.93 20.23 -3.02
N VAL A 298 6.86 19.54 -3.45
CA VAL A 298 6.97 18.39 -4.36
C VAL A 298 7.53 18.75 -5.74
N ASP A 299 7.49 20.03 -6.13
CA ASP A 299 8.06 20.48 -7.40
C ASP A 299 9.58 20.27 -7.46
N GLU A 300 10.25 20.25 -6.29
CA GLU A 300 11.69 19.98 -6.20
C GLU A 300 12.05 18.53 -6.54
N LEU A 301 11.06 17.62 -6.54
CA LEU A 301 11.23 16.20 -6.85
C LEU A 301 11.07 15.93 -8.34
N LEU A 302 10.44 16.84 -9.08
CA LEU A 302 10.17 16.65 -10.49
C LEU A 302 11.47 16.67 -11.30
N GLY A 303 11.73 15.58 -12.03
CA GLY A 303 12.90 15.44 -12.89
C GLY A 303 14.18 14.97 -12.20
N LYS A 304 14.14 14.79 -10.87
CA LYS A 304 15.13 14.00 -10.14
C LYS A 304 14.90 12.50 -10.35
#